data_AF-A0A0G1HXS1-F1
#
_entry.id   AF-A0A0G1HXS1-F1
#
_cell.length_a   1.000
_cell.length_b   1.000
_cell.length_c   1.000
_cell.angle_alpha   90.00
_cell.angle_beta   90.00
_cell.angle_gamma   90.00
#
_symmetry.space_group_name_H-M   'P 1'
#
loop_
_entity.id
_entity.type
_entity.pdbx_description
1 polymer ?
#
loop_
_entity_poly.entity_id
_entity_poly.type
_entity_poly.pdbx_seq_one_letter_code
_entity_poly.pdbx_strand_id
1 'polypeptide(L)'
;MKRIARMATHVPVLTRAFDLSEGDVLEIGTGYFSTTLLDWLCAISGRKLVSYETDPRWYEKTKRMQSDYHDIIFVENWDAIPLDQKHWGLAFIDHAPHARRSVEIKRLKDKAEYIVAHDTEPRSEKLYGYPNIYSLFKYRFDDKRVEPWTSVLSNFHTLAKFKP
;
A
#
# COMPACT_ATOMS: atom_id res chain seq x y z
N MET A 1 -7.68 17.85 -12.17
CA MET A 1 -6.30 17.37 -11.93
C MET A 1 -5.73 16.82 -13.23
N LYS A 2 -4.86 17.55 -13.95
CA LYS A 2 -4.26 17.07 -15.22
C LYS A 2 -2.73 16.89 -15.16
N ARG A 3 -2.12 17.02 -13.97
CA ARG A 3 -0.65 17.00 -13.78
C ARG A 3 -0.25 16.27 -12.50
N ILE A 4 -0.63 15.00 -12.37
CA ILE A 4 -0.01 14.10 -11.37
C ILE A 4 0.86 13.11 -12.17
N ALA A 5 2.09 12.88 -11.72
CA ALA A 5 2.94 11.87 -12.33
C ALA A 5 2.25 10.50 -12.21
N ARG A 6 2.28 9.67 -13.27
CA ARG A 6 1.58 8.36 -13.28
C ARG A 6 1.95 7.47 -12.10
N MET A 7 3.19 7.54 -11.63
CA MET A 7 3.70 6.79 -10.49
C MET A 7 3.31 7.38 -9.11
N ALA A 8 2.51 8.43 -9.07
CA ALA A 8 2.15 9.16 -7.85
C ALA A 8 0.62 9.37 -7.73
N THR A 9 -0.20 8.73 -8.57
CA THR A 9 -1.66 8.91 -8.52
C THR A 9 -2.28 8.29 -7.26
N HIS A 10 -1.57 7.38 -6.58
CA HIS A 10 -1.96 6.88 -5.26
C HIS A 10 -1.89 7.92 -4.15
N VAL A 11 -1.08 8.98 -4.27
CA VAL A 11 -0.77 9.89 -3.18
C VAL A 11 -2.03 10.44 -2.48
N PRO A 12 -3.05 10.98 -3.17
CA PRO A 12 -4.24 11.50 -2.49
C PRO A 12 -5.01 10.43 -1.69
N VAL A 13 -5.15 9.24 -2.24
CA VAL A 13 -5.87 8.12 -1.60
C VAL A 13 -5.06 7.56 -0.44
N LEU A 14 -3.75 7.42 -0.62
CA LEU A 14 -2.83 6.92 0.39
C LEU A 14 -2.77 7.87 1.60
N THR A 15 -2.66 9.17 1.36
CA THR A 15 -2.71 10.18 2.43
C THR A 15 -4.03 10.12 3.19
N ARG A 16 -5.17 9.97 2.48
CA ARG A 16 -6.48 9.86 3.14
C ARG A 16 -6.62 8.57 3.95
N ALA A 17 -6.09 7.45 3.45
CA ALA A 17 -6.10 6.19 4.20
C ALA A 17 -5.21 6.27 5.44
N PHE A 18 -4.08 6.96 5.35
CA PHE A 18 -3.23 7.24 6.50
C PHE A 18 -3.97 8.05 7.57
N ASP A 19 -4.59 9.16 7.19
CA ASP A 19 -5.37 10.05 8.07
C ASP A 19 -6.55 9.34 8.77
N LEU A 20 -7.17 8.37 8.09
CA LEU A 20 -8.33 7.63 8.62
C LEU A 20 -7.97 6.36 9.40
N SER A 21 -6.70 5.96 9.42
CA SER A 21 -6.22 4.73 10.06
C SER A 21 -5.45 5.01 11.34
N GLU A 22 -5.44 4.04 12.24
CA GLU A 22 -4.63 4.10 13.46
C GLU A 22 -3.66 2.91 13.54
N GLY A 23 -2.52 3.09 14.22
CA GLY A 23 -1.52 2.03 14.39
C GLY A 23 -0.47 1.96 13.26
N ASP A 24 0.31 0.89 13.22
CA ASP A 24 1.49 0.81 12.35
C ASP A 24 1.13 0.75 10.85
N VAL A 25 2.08 1.19 10.03
CA VAL A 25 1.96 1.25 8.57
C VAL A 25 2.89 0.24 7.91
N LEU A 26 2.37 -0.42 6.90
CA LEU A 26 3.08 -1.37 6.06
C LEU A 26 3.19 -0.83 4.62
N GLU A 27 4.38 -0.91 4.05
CA GLU A 27 4.62 -0.76 2.61
C GLU A 27 5.21 -2.07 2.06
N ILE A 28 4.65 -2.58 0.96
CA ILE A 28 5.24 -3.70 0.21
C ILE A 28 5.57 -3.21 -1.19
N GLY A 29 6.87 -3.11 -1.46
CA GLY A 29 7.45 -2.47 -2.64
C GLY A 29 7.74 -1.01 -2.38
N THR A 30 9.02 -0.64 -2.40
CA THR A 30 9.45 0.73 -2.15
C THR A 30 9.55 1.54 -3.44
N GLY A 31 9.47 2.86 -3.32
CA GLY A 31 9.45 3.77 -4.45
C GLY A 31 9.83 5.19 -4.07
N TYR A 32 9.89 6.08 -5.07
CA TYR A 32 10.23 7.48 -4.81
C TYR A 32 9.12 8.27 -4.13
N PHE A 33 7.85 7.96 -4.43
CA PHE A 33 6.71 8.77 -3.98
C PHE A 33 6.10 8.23 -2.70
N SER A 34 5.65 6.97 -2.70
CA SER A 34 4.99 6.34 -1.56
C SER A 34 5.91 6.26 -0.35
N THR A 35 7.14 5.75 -0.51
CA THR A 35 8.08 5.58 0.60
C THR A 35 8.43 6.91 1.24
N THR A 36 8.71 7.96 0.45
CA THR A 36 8.99 9.30 0.98
C THR A 36 7.79 9.93 1.67
N LEU A 37 6.59 9.75 1.12
CA LEU A 37 5.36 10.24 1.75
C LEU A 37 5.10 9.54 3.09
N LEU A 38 5.13 8.21 3.10
CA LEU A 38 4.84 7.42 4.29
C LEU A 38 5.89 7.62 5.38
N ASP A 39 7.16 7.74 5.00
CA ASP A 39 8.26 8.09 5.90
C ASP A 39 7.96 9.40 6.65
N TRP A 40 7.65 10.48 5.92
CA TRP A 40 7.34 11.77 6.53
C TRP A 40 6.08 11.73 7.40
N LEU A 41 5.02 11.08 6.93
CA LEU A 41 3.77 10.97 7.69
C LEU A 41 3.97 10.18 8.98
N CYS A 42 4.74 9.10 8.95
CA CYS A 42 5.08 8.31 10.13
C CYS A 42 6.00 9.08 11.09
N ALA A 43 7.01 9.78 10.58
CA ALA A 43 7.90 10.64 11.36
C ALA A 43 7.13 11.68 12.18
N ILE A 44 6.18 12.36 11.54
CA ILE A 44 5.42 13.48 12.15
C ILE A 44 4.34 12.96 13.11
N SER A 45 3.73 11.81 12.80
CA SER A 45 2.67 11.23 13.64
C SER A 45 3.20 10.34 14.78
N GLY A 46 4.47 9.93 14.73
CA GLY A 46 5.06 8.97 15.67
C GLY A 46 4.65 7.51 15.41
N ARG A 47 4.00 7.21 14.29
CA ARG A 47 3.64 5.84 13.88
C ARG A 47 4.86 5.10 13.33
N LYS A 48 4.91 3.77 13.47
CA LYS A 48 5.96 2.96 12.84
C LYS A 48 5.57 2.60 11.40
N LEU A 49 6.52 2.75 10.49
CA LEU A 49 6.48 2.27 9.11
C LEU A 49 7.39 1.05 8.98
N VAL A 50 6.91 0.01 8.33
CA VAL A 50 7.72 -1.12 7.89
C VAL A 50 7.58 -1.28 6.39
N SER A 51 8.69 -1.23 5.68
CA SER A 51 8.75 -1.30 4.22
C SER A 51 9.56 -2.52 3.80
N TYR A 52 8.96 -3.40 3.01
CA TYR A 52 9.63 -4.59 2.48
C TYR A 52 9.99 -4.41 1.00
N GLU A 53 11.19 -4.84 0.62
CA GLU A 53 11.69 -4.76 -0.77
C GLU A 53 12.44 -6.03 -1.19
N THR A 54 12.28 -6.46 -2.43
CA THR A 54 12.98 -7.64 -3.03
C THR A 54 13.99 -7.28 -4.11
N ASP A 55 13.87 -6.13 -4.79
CA ASP A 55 14.86 -5.66 -5.75
C ASP A 55 16.02 -5.00 -4.99
N PRO A 56 17.25 -5.57 -5.03
CA PRO A 56 18.39 -5.03 -4.30
C PRO A 56 18.70 -3.58 -4.66
N ARG A 57 18.43 -3.14 -5.90
CA ARG A 57 18.68 -1.75 -6.33
C ARG A 57 17.69 -0.79 -5.69
N TRP A 58 16.44 -1.19 -5.50
CA TRP A 58 15.46 -0.37 -4.80
C TRP A 58 15.73 -0.36 -3.31
N TYR A 59 16.03 -1.51 -2.73
CA TYR A 59 16.42 -1.61 -1.33
C TYR A 59 17.61 -0.70 -1.01
N GLU A 60 18.70 -0.77 -1.77
CA GLU A 60 19.88 0.10 -1.52
C GLU A 60 19.55 1.60 -1.66
N LYS A 61 18.63 1.97 -2.58
CA LYS A 61 18.17 3.36 -2.73
C LYS A 61 17.36 3.84 -1.53
N THR A 62 16.49 2.99 -0.99
CA THR A 62 15.55 3.39 0.07
C THR A 62 16.11 3.16 1.45
N LYS A 63 17.03 2.22 1.66
CA LYS A 63 17.69 1.90 2.95
C LYS A 63 18.23 3.12 3.70
N ARG A 64 18.63 4.18 2.99
CA ARG A 64 19.03 5.47 3.58
C ARG A 64 17.93 6.19 4.38
N MET A 65 16.68 5.77 4.23
CA MET A 65 15.51 6.28 4.96
C MET A 65 15.22 5.45 6.22
N GLN A 66 16.00 4.41 6.51
CA GLN A 66 15.93 3.69 7.77
C GLN A 66 16.08 4.68 8.93
N SER A 67 15.17 4.61 9.90
CA SER A 67 15.14 5.51 11.05
C SER A 67 14.47 4.83 12.24
N ASP A 68 14.35 5.55 13.36
CA ASP A 68 13.64 5.04 14.53
C ASP A 68 12.17 4.72 14.24
N TYR A 69 11.54 5.36 13.25
CA TYR A 69 10.13 5.15 12.90
C TYR A 69 9.94 4.41 11.58
N HIS A 70 11.00 4.07 10.87
CA HIS A 70 10.91 3.45 9.55
C HIS A 70 11.93 2.31 9.40
N ASP A 71 11.41 1.09 9.41
CA ASP A 71 12.16 -0.12 9.12
C ASP A 71 12.10 -0.47 7.64
N ILE A 72 13.26 -0.63 7.00
CA ILE A 72 13.40 -1.01 5.60
C ILE A 72 14.08 -2.36 5.55
N ILE A 73 13.34 -3.36 5.11
CA ILE A 73 13.74 -4.75 5.22
C ILE A 73 13.85 -5.35 3.81
N PHE A 74 15.06 -5.79 3.47
CA PHE A 74 15.27 -6.61 2.28
C PHE A 74 14.75 -8.02 2.53
N VAL A 75 13.98 -8.55 1.58
CA VAL A 75 13.52 -9.94 1.59
C VAL A 75 13.83 -10.59 0.25
N GLU A 76 14.26 -11.84 0.25
CA GLU A 76 14.50 -12.58 -1.00
C GLU A 76 13.20 -13.05 -1.65
N ASN A 77 12.16 -13.25 -0.83
CA ASN A 77 10.84 -13.65 -1.26
C ASN A 77 9.79 -12.97 -0.37
N TRP A 78 8.80 -12.36 -1.01
CA TRP A 78 7.60 -11.82 -0.39
C TRP A 78 6.83 -12.82 0.50
N ASP A 79 6.92 -14.14 0.26
CA ASP A 79 6.30 -15.17 1.13
C ASP A 79 6.93 -15.23 2.52
N ALA A 80 8.19 -14.83 2.66
CA ALA A 80 8.89 -14.82 3.94
C ALA A 80 8.48 -13.66 4.85
N ILE A 81 7.72 -12.68 4.34
CA ILE A 81 7.28 -11.54 5.14
C ILE A 81 6.30 -12.00 6.21
N PRO A 82 6.49 -11.65 7.50
CA PRO A 82 5.60 -12.01 8.61
C PRO A 82 4.35 -11.11 8.70
N LEU A 83 3.55 -11.05 7.63
CA LEU A 83 2.38 -10.15 7.54
C LEU A 83 1.30 -10.40 8.59
N ASP A 84 1.25 -11.62 9.14
CA ASP A 84 0.23 -12.10 10.07
C ASP A 84 0.58 -11.91 11.56
N GLN A 85 1.81 -11.50 11.88
CA GLN A 85 2.30 -11.36 13.25
C GLN A 85 1.74 -10.15 14.00
N LYS A 86 1.18 -9.16 13.29
CA LYS A 86 0.54 -8.00 13.92
C LYS A 86 -0.61 -7.45 13.09
N HIS A 87 -1.34 -6.52 13.70
CA HIS A 87 -2.35 -5.70 13.07
C HIS A 87 -1.72 -4.43 12.48
N TRP A 88 -2.25 -3.97 11.36
CA TRP A 88 -1.79 -2.79 10.64
C TRP A 88 -2.93 -1.78 10.50
N GLY A 89 -2.66 -0.51 10.75
CA GLY A 89 -3.62 0.54 10.40
C GLY A 89 -3.75 0.71 8.90
N LEU A 90 -2.62 0.65 8.21
CA LEU A 90 -2.55 0.88 6.77
C LEU A 90 -1.55 -0.06 6.14
N ALA A 91 -1.93 -0.68 5.03
CA ALA A 91 -1.02 -1.38 4.14
C ALA A 91 -1.08 -0.79 2.73
N PHE A 92 0.08 -0.44 2.17
CA PHE A 92 0.23 0.01 0.78
C PHE A 92 0.94 -1.06 -0.05
N ILE A 93 0.37 -1.41 -1.21
CA ILE A 93 0.83 -2.51 -2.07
C ILE A 93 1.10 -1.99 -3.48
N ASP A 94 2.38 -1.89 -3.86
CA ASP A 94 2.81 -1.44 -5.20
C ASP A 94 4.11 -2.12 -5.68
N HIS A 95 4.43 -3.31 -5.17
CA HIS A 95 5.65 -4.02 -5.54
C HIS A 95 5.64 -4.69 -6.93
N ALA A 96 6.82 -5.08 -7.40
CA ALA A 96 7.01 -6.04 -8.48
C ALA A 96 7.31 -7.45 -7.93
N PRO A 97 7.00 -8.54 -8.67
CA PRO A 97 6.20 -8.57 -9.89
C PRO A 97 4.72 -8.29 -9.61
N HIS A 98 4.08 -7.53 -10.50
CA HIS A 98 2.70 -7.04 -10.32
C HIS A 98 1.66 -8.15 -10.16
N ALA A 99 1.86 -9.31 -10.81
CA ALA A 99 0.95 -10.46 -10.76
C ALA A 99 0.76 -11.01 -9.34
N ARG A 100 1.71 -10.71 -8.46
CA ARG A 100 1.71 -11.21 -7.09
C ARG A 100 0.95 -10.31 -6.13
N ARG A 101 0.76 -9.02 -6.41
CA ARG A 101 0.13 -8.04 -5.49
C ARG A 101 -1.19 -8.53 -4.86
N SER A 102 -2.01 -9.28 -5.60
CA SER A 102 -3.24 -9.88 -5.07
C SER A 102 -3.02 -10.90 -3.94
N VAL A 103 -1.88 -11.59 -3.90
CA VAL A 103 -1.46 -12.53 -2.85
C VAL A 103 -1.24 -11.79 -1.54
N GLU A 104 -0.46 -10.71 -1.55
CA GLU A 104 -0.24 -9.85 -0.37
C GLU A 104 -1.55 -9.28 0.16
N ILE A 105 -2.36 -8.71 -0.74
CA ILE A 105 -3.67 -8.16 -0.38
C ILE A 105 -4.55 -9.22 0.28
N LYS A 106 -4.55 -10.46 -0.26
CA LYS A 106 -5.29 -11.58 0.33
C LYS A 106 -4.77 -11.97 1.71
N ARG A 107 -3.45 -11.99 1.91
CA ARG A 107 -2.82 -12.29 3.22
C ARG A 107 -3.17 -11.24 4.28
N LEU A 108 -3.34 -9.98 3.85
CA LEU A 108 -3.61 -8.84 4.72
C LEU A 108 -5.10 -8.57 4.99
N LYS A 109 -6.02 -9.28 4.32
CA LYS A 109 -7.45 -8.93 4.28
C LYS A 109 -8.11 -8.71 5.65
N ASP A 110 -7.67 -9.45 6.67
CA ASP A 110 -8.17 -9.40 8.05
C ASP A 110 -7.07 -8.99 9.04
N LYS A 111 -6.03 -8.31 8.54
CA LYS A 111 -4.85 -7.87 9.31
C LYS A 111 -4.59 -6.37 9.17
N ALA A 112 -5.13 -5.73 8.15
CA ALA A 112 -4.99 -4.29 7.93
C ALA A 112 -6.36 -3.59 7.92
N GLU A 113 -6.50 -2.46 8.63
CA GLU A 113 -7.74 -1.67 8.63
C GLU A 113 -8.07 -1.17 7.22
N TYR A 114 -7.06 -0.67 6.52
CA TYR A 114 -7.15 -0.26 5.13
C TYR A 114 -5.98 -0.83 4.31
N ILE A 115 -6.30 -1.37 3.13
CA ILE A 115 -5.32 -1.79 2.14
C ILE A 115 -5.48 -0.89 0.91
N VAL A 116 -4.41 -0.19 0.54
CA VAL A 116 -4.36 0.68 -0.63
C VAL A 116 -3.57 -0.02 -1.74
N ALA A 117 -4.20 -0.18 -2.91
CA ALA A 117 -3.62 -0.84 -4.08
C ALA A 117 -3.59 0.11 -5.27
N HIS A 118 -2.45 0.19 -5.95
CA HIS A 118 -2.23 1.01 -7.14
C HIS A 118 -2.47 0.21 -8.44
N ASP A 119 -2.62 0.90 -9.58
CA ASP A 119 -2.87 0.33 -10.91
C ASP A 119 -4.12 -0.58 -10.98
N THR A 120 -5.22 -0.10 -10.43
CA THR A 120 -6.47 -0.87 -10.28
C THR A 120 -7.46 -0.66 -11.43
N GLU A 121 -7.03 -0.07 -12.55
CA GLU A 121 -7.87 0.06 -13.74
C GLU A 121 -8.09 -1.30 -14.45
N PRO A 122 -9.19 -1.49 -15.20
CA PRO A 122 -9.59 -2.79 -15.78
C PRO A 122 -8.53 -3.48 -16.65
N ARG A 123 -7.65 -2.71 -17.30
CA ARG A 123 -6.55 -3.26 -18.10
C ARG A 123 -5.44 -3.88 -17.25
N SER A 124 -5.18 -3.32 -16.07
CA SER A 124 -4.07 -3.67 -15.19
C SER A 124 -4.52 -4.69 -14.16
N GLU A 125 -5.70 -4.50 -13.56
CA GLU A 125 -6.20 -5.33 -12.45
C GLU A 125 -6.28 -6.82 -12.81
N LYS A 126 -6.58 -7.16 -14.07
CA LYS A 126 -6.65 -8.54 -14.57
C LYS A 126 -5.30 -9.23 -14.55
N LEU A 127 -4.24 -8.51 -14.93
CA LEU A 127 -2.87 -9.02 -14.90
C LEU A 127 -2.37 -9.17 -13.45
N TYR A 128 -2.93 -8.37 -12.53
CA TYR A 128 -2.43 -8.24 -11.15
C TYR A 128 -3.23 -9.14 -10.18
N GLY A 129 -4.26 -9.82 -10.70
CA GLY A 129 -5.09 -10.79 -9.96
C GLY A 129 -6.12 -10.16 -9.02
N TYR A 130 -6.34 -8.84 -9.07
CA TYR A 130 -7.25 -8.16 -8.14
C TYR A 130 -8.71 -8.62 -8.22
N PRO A 131 -9.29 -8.91 -9.43
CA PRO A 131 -10.64 -9.43 -9.53
C PRO A 131 -10.92 -10.67 -8.67
N ASN A 132 -9.89 -11.50 -8.45
CA ASN A 132 -10.00 -12.74 -7.68
C ASN A 132 -10.05 -12.52 -6.16
N ILE A 133 -9.72 -11.31 -5.68
CA ILE A 133 -9.65 -11.01 -4.24
C ILE A 133 -10.70 -9.99 -3.79
N TYR A 134 -11.36 -9.27 -4.70
CA TYR A 134 -12.32 -8.23 -4.31
C TYR A 134 -13.51 -8.76 -3.49
N SER A 135 -13.98 -9.97 -3.77
CA SER A 135 -15.08 -10.60 -3.01
C SER A 135 -14.69 -10.98 -1.58
N LEU A 136 -13.40 -10.97 -1.24
CA LEU A 136 -12.91 -11.21 0.11
C LEU A 136 -13.05 -9.98 1.03
N PHE A 137 -13.40 -8.83 0.46
CA PHE A 137 -13.51 -7.56 1.18
C PHE A 137 -14.97 -7.12 1.30
N LYS A 138 -15.36 -6.69 2.51
CA LYS A 138 -16.68 -6.12 2.78
C LYS A 138 -16.85 -4.77 2.10
N TYR A 139 -15.78 -3.99 2.02
CA TYR A 139 -15.80 -2.65 1.47
C TYR A 139 -14.69 -2.45 0.44
N ARG A 140 -15.05 -1.83 -0.68
CA ARG A 140 -14.15 -1.42 -1.75
C ARG A 140 -14.50 -0.01 -2.21
N PHE A 141 -13.48 0.82 -2.39
CA PHE A 141 -13.57 2.14 -3.00
C PHE A 141 -12.52 2.24 -4.10
N ASP A 142 -12.92 2.76 -5.26
CA ASP A 142 -12.04 2.96 -6.40
C ASP A 142 -11.94 4.46 -6.69
N ASP A 143 -10.73 5.03 -6.60
CA ASP A 143 -10.47 6.37 -7.12
C ASP A 143 -10.11 6.29 -8.60
N LYS A 144 -11.08 6.71 -9.42
CA LYS A 144 -11.01 6.70 -10.89
C LYS A 144 -10.72 8.08 -11.49
N ARG A 145 -10.41 9.08 -10.66
CA ARG A 145 -10.27 10.49 -11.10
C ARG A 145 -9.03 10.71 -11.96
N VAL A 146 -7.98 9.93 -11.75
CA VAL A 146 -6.70 10.00 -12.49
C VAL A 146 -6.21 8.57 -12.74
N GLU A 147 -5.70 8.27 -13.93
CA GLU A 147 -5.03 7.01 -14.22
C GLU A 147 -3.52 7.10 -13.94
N PRO A 148 -2.89 6.05 -13.38
CA PRO A 148 -3.49 4.77 -12.95
C PRO A 148 -4.45 4.90 -11.76
N TRP A 149 -5.48 4.05 -11.71
CA TRP A 149 -6.48 4.10 -10.63
C TRP A 149 -5.90 3.56 -9.33
N THR A 150 -6.40 4.06 -8.21
CA THR A 150 -6.03 3.55 -6.87
C THR A 150 -7.27 3.10 -6.13
N SER A 151 -7.24 1.92 -5.53
CA SER A 151 -8.36 1.37 -4.76
C SER A 151 -8.01 1.22 -3.29
N VAL A 152 -9.04 1.33 -2.44
CA VAL A 152 -8.98 1.02 -1.01
C VAL A 152 -9.88 -0.17 -0.74
N LEU A 153 -9.37 -1.13 0.03
CA LEU A 153 -10.08 -2.34 0.46
C LEU A 153 -10.09 -2.40 1.99
N SER A 154 -11.19 -2.84 2.58
CA SER A 154 -11.30 -3.00 4.04
C SER A 154 -12.34 -4.05 4.45
N ASN A 155 -12.04 -4.77 5.54
CA ASN A 155 -12.98 -5.63 6.28
C ASN A 155 -13.43 -5.05 7.62
N PHE A 156 -12.87 -3.91 8.01
CA PHE A 156 -13.03 -3.28 9.32
C PHE A 156 -13.89 -2.02 9.26
N HIS A 157 -13.71 -1.17 8.24
CA HIS A 157 -14.36 0.13 8.16
C HIS A 157 -15.06 0.36 6.83
N THR A 158 -16.22 1.02 6.88
CA THR A 158 -16.89 1.51 5.68
C THR A 158 -16.03 2.57 4.99
N LEU A 159 -16.10 2.64 3.66
CA LEU A 159 -15.27 3.57 2.88
C LEU A 159 -16.02 4.86 2.49
N ALA A 160 -17.07 5.22 3.24
CA ALA A 160 -17.86 6.43 2.96
C ALA A 160 -17.03 7.72 3.05
N LYS A 161 -16.00 7.74 3.92
CA LYS A 161 -15.10 8.89 4.15
C LYS A 161 -14.02 9.08 3.06
N PHE A 162 -13.97 8.19 2.07
CA PHE A 162 -13.10 8.29 0.88
C PHE A 162 -13.83 8.89 -0.34
N LYS A 163 -15.17 9.02 -0.26
CA LYS A 163 -15.95 9.66 -1.32
C LYS A 163 -15.54 11.15 -1.43
N PRO A 164 -15.44 11.68 -2.66
CA PRO A 164 -15.13 13.08 -2.89
C PRO A 164 -16.20 14.02 -2.31
#